data_AF-A0A519N8E4-F1
#
_entry.id   AF-A0A519N8E4-F1
#
_cell.length_a   1.000
_cell.length_b   1.000
_cell.length_c   1.000
_cell.angle_alpha   90.00
_cell.angle_beta   90.00
_cell.angle_gamma   90.00
#
_symmetry.space_group_name_H-M   'P 1'
#
loop_
_entity.id
_entity.type
_entity.pdbx_description
1 polymer ?
#
loop_
_entity_poly.entity_id
_entity_poly.type
_entity_poly.pdbx_seq_one_letter_code
_entity_poly.pdbx_strand_id
1 'polypeptide(L)'
;MAGELPPKIKQIVPTLEEALTDLFEQHKDELIELKSINGISFDIIPSDNYAAISFRKQTDYLTMDPFNEDRALMYSPGDWKFYSLLEYSTCKSEKFREASQFIFDLFMEIYESSGEYDGVQQDINHLLYLAIAEAGLQPSVAQKLNEHGLGVPVVTDHFEYGFEYMVTDMDSPVYFNFCDTIVANRMTAAVAEKLKL
;
A
#
# COMPACT_ATOMS: atom_id res chain seq x y z
N MET A 1 -6.71 27.58 -0.05
CA MET A 1 -5.26 27.46 0.22
C MET A 1 -4.98 25.97 0.27
N ALA A 2 -4.13 25.44 -0.61
CA ALA A 2 -3.72 24.04 -0.50
C ALA A 2 -2.94 23.92 0.81
N GLY A 3 -3.56 23.33 1.83
CA GLY A 3 -2.93 23.13 3.12
C GLY A 3 -1.71 22.24 2.94
N GLU A 4 -0.57 22.63 3.48
CA GLU A 4 0.57 21.73 3.53
C GLU A 4 0.17 20.48 4.31
N LEU A 5 0.45 19.30 3.75
CA LEU A 5 0.36 18.04 4.49
C LEU A 5 1.11 18.21 5.83
N PRO A 6 0.52 17.83 6.97
CA PRO A 6 1.18 17.87 8.27
C PRO A 6 2.62 17.36 8.16
N PRO A 7 3.63 18.05 8.72
CA PRO A 7 5.04 17.67 8.59
C PRO A 7 5.33 16.21 8.94
N LYS A 8 4.55 15.63 9.87
CA LYS A 8 4.62 14.22 10.27
C LYS A 8 4.15 13.25 9.19
N ILE A 9 3.15 13.58 8.37
CA ILE A 9 2.70 12.72 7.26
C ILE A 9 3.85 12.50 6.26
N LYS A 10 4.68 13.52 6.03
CA LYS A 10 5.86 13.40 5.15
C LYS A 10 6.91 12.42 5.69
N GLN A 11 6.88 12.09 6.98
CA GLN A 11 7.79 11.11 7.58
C GLN A 11 7.34 9.67 7.34
N ILE A 12 6.05 9.44 7.03
CA ILE A 12 5.52 8.09 6.75
C ILE A 12 6.30 7.44 5.62
N VAL A 13 6.54 8.15 4.51
CA VAL A 13 7.19 7.59 3.33
C VAL A 13 8.56 6.99 3.64
N PRO A 14 9.56 7.75 4.13
CA PRO A 14 10.87 7.18 4.43
C PRO A 14 10.85 6.16 5.57
N THR A 15 10.02 6.36 6.60
CA THR A 15 9.91 5.42 7.73
C THR A 15 9.33 4.07 7.29
N LEU A 16 8.27 4.09 6.50
CA LEU A 16 7.62 2.88 6.02
C LEU A 16 8.44 2.21 4.91
N GLU A 17 9.10 2.96 4.03
CA GLU A 17 10.06 2.40 3.06
C GLU A 17 11.16 1.58 3.75
N GLU A 18 11.81 2.15 4.77
CA GLU A 18 12.83 1.45 5.54
C GLU A 18 12.25 0.21 6.24
N ALA A 19 11.05 0.34 6.81
CA ALA A 19 10.39 -0.76 7.50
C ALA A 19 9.99 -1.90 6.56
N LEU A 20 9.49 -1.61 5.36
CA LEU A 20 9.13 -2.61 4.36
C LEU A 20 10.36 -3.35 3.85
N THR A 21 11.46 -2.64 3.61
CA THR A 21 12.70 -3.29 3.14
C THR A 21 13.32 -4.21 4.21
N ASP A 22 13.26 -3.83 5.49
CA ASP A 22 13.62 -4.72 6.61
C ASP A 22 12.66 -5.90 6.72
N LEU A 23 11.35 -5.65 6.67
CA LEU A 23 10.32 -6.70 6.73
C LEU A 23 10.58 -7.79 5.69
N PHE A 24 10.84 -7.42 4.45
CA PHE A 24 11.07 -8.38 3.38
C PHE A 24 12.38 -9.16 3.58
N GLU A 25 13.43 -8.54 4.09
CA GLU A 25 14.66 -9.26 4.42
C GLU A 25 14.45 -10.28 5.55
N GLN A 26 13.72 -9.90 6.60
CA GLN A 26 13.44 -10.78 7.75
C GLN A 26 12.55 -11.98 7.38
N HIS A 27 11.79 -11.87 6.29
CA HIS A 27 10.84 -12.88 5.80
C HIS A 27 11.22 -13.45 4.43
N LYS A 28 12.50 -13.38 4.06
CA LYS A 28 12.97 -13.81 2.72
C LYS A 28 12.65 -15.27 2.41
N ASP A 29 12.69 -16.16 3.39
CA ASP A 29 12.41 -17.59 3.17
C ASP A 29 10.93 -17.78 2.80
N GLU A 30 10.02 -17.11 3.51
CA GLU A 30 8.59 -17.10 3.18
C GLU A 30 8.33 -16.48 1.81
N LEU A 31 9.04 -15.41 1.45
CA LEU A 31 8.91 -14.74 0.15
C LEU A 31 9.43 -15.59 -1.01
N ILE A 32 10.55 -16.28 -0.86
CA ILE A 32 11.11 -17.18 -1.89
C ILE A 32 10.11 -18.29 -2.22
N GLU A 33 9.40 -18.81 -1.23
CA GLU A 33 8.37 -19.85 -1.42
C GLU A 33 7.14 -19.34 -2.19
N LEU A 34 6.88 -18.03 -2.21
CA LEU A 34 5.80 -17.46 -3.01
C LEU A 34 6.06 -17.63 -4.51
N LYS A 35 7.31 -17.66 -4.98
CA LYS A 35 7.63 -17.62 -6.43
C LYS A 35 7.07 -16.34 -7.08
N SER A 36 6.64 -16.40 -8.35
CA SER A 36 6.05 -15.25 -9.05
C SER A 36 4.69 -14.85 -8.44
N ILE A 37 4.55 -13.57 -8.14
CA ILE A 37 3.30 -12.92 -7.72
C ILE A 37 2.87 -11.91 -8.79
N ASN A 38 1.60 -11.51 -8.76
CA ASN A 38 1.06 -10.49 -9.67
C ASN A 38 0.24 -9.41 -8.96
N GLY A 39 0.28 -9.40 -7.63
CA GLY A 39 -0.31 -8.35 -6.82
C GLY A 39 0.30 -8.34 -5.43
N ILE A 40 0.38 -7.16 -4.85
CA ILE A 40 0.76 -6.91 -3.47
C ILE A 40 -0.20 -5.87 -2.88
N SER A 41 -0.67 -6.09 -1.66
CA SER A 41 -1.45 -5.11 -0.90
C SER A 41 -0.68 -4.67 0.34
N PHE A 42 -0.67 -3.37 0.60
CA PHE A 42 -0.24 -2.79 1.88
C PHE A 42 -1.49 -2.40 2.67
N ASP A 43 -2.05 -3.39 3.36
CA ASP A 43 -3.31 -3.28 4.09
C ASP A 43 -3.02 -2.71 5.49
N ILE A 44 -2.77 -1.40 5.55
CA ILE A 44 -2.47 -0.66 6.78
C ILE A 44 -3.65 0.24 7.07
N ILE A 45 -4.56 -0.21 7.94
CA ILE A 45 -5.83 0.44 8.29
C ILE A 45 -5.63 1.16 9.64
N PRO A 46 -5.36 2.48 9.64
CA PRO A 46 -4.93 3.17 10.85
C PRO A 46 -6.02 3.25 11.92
N SER A 47 -7.28 3.39 11.50
CA SER A 47 -8.42 3.43 12.43
C SER A 47 -8.64 2.14 13.21
N ASP A 48 -8.19 1.02 12.65
CA ASP A 48 -8.43 -0.32 13.21
C ASP A 48 -7.17 -0.89 13.88
N ASN A 49 -6.08 -0.11 13.91
CA ASN A 49 -4.76 -0.55 14.35
C ASN A 49 -4.32 -1.85 13.66
N TYR A 50 -4.65 -1.98 12.38
CA TYR A 50 -4.32 -3.15 11.58
C TYR A 50 -3.28 -2.79 10.53
N ALA A 51 -2.30 -3.68 10.35
CA ALA A 51 -1.28 -3.53 9.32
C ALA A 51 -0.80 -4.90 8.86
N ALA A 52 -0.89 -5.17 7.56
CA ALA A 52 -0.36 -6.37 6.97
C ALA A 52 0.02 -6.19 5.50
N ILE A 53 0.99 -7.01 5.05
CA ILE A 53 1.32 -7.14 3.63
C ILE A 53 0.76 -8.46 3.11
N SER A 54 -0.02 -8.35 2.04
CA SER A 54 -0.67 -9.48 1.38
C SER A 54 -0.16 -9.65 -0.03
N PHE A 55 -0.12 -10.90 -0.51
CA PHE A 55 0.37 -11.22 -1.85
C PHE A 55 -0.67 -12.01 -2.64
N ARG A 56 -0.73 -11.73 -3.93
CA ARG A 56 -1.64 -12.39 -4.87
C ARG A 56 -0.87 -13.09 -5.98
N LYS A 57 -1.30 -14.29 -6.34
CA LYS A 57 -0.89 -14.96 -7.57
C LYS A 57 -2.01 -14.86 -8.60
N GLN A 58 -1.64 -14.84 -9.87
CA GLN A 58 -2.62 -14.83 -10.95
C GLN A 58 -3.60 -16.02 -10.85
N THR A 59 -3.10 -17.17 -10.41
CA THR A 59 -3.90 -18.39 -10.19
C THR A 59 -4.98 -18.24 -9.13
N ASP A 60 -4.86 -17.29 -8.21
CA ASP A 60 -5.79 -17.12 -7.10
C ASP A 60 -7.18 -16.67 -7.60
N TYR A 61 -7.24 -16.02 -8.77
CA TYR A 61 -8.49 -15.54 -9.36
C TYR A 61 -8.74 -16.06 -10.79
N LEU A 62 -7.79 -16.75 -11.42
CA LEU A 62 -8.01 -17.40 -12.74
C LEU A 62 -8.94 -18.62 -12.67
N THR A 63 -9.15 -19.20 -11.49
CA THR A 63 -10.15 -20.26 -11.28
C THR A 63 -11.57 -19.71 -11.19
N MET A 64 -11.72 -18.39 -11.17
CA MET A 64 -13.01 -17.70 -11.10
C MET A 64 -13.57 -17.56 -12.51
N ASP A 65 -14.86 -17.89 -12.67
CA ASP A 65 -15.53 -17.83 -13.96
C ASP A 65 -15.42 -16.41 -14.55
N PRO A 66 -14.90 -16.23 -15.78
CA PRO A 66 -14.69 -14.92 -16.39
C PRO A 66 -15.97 -14.11 -16.64
N PHE A 67 -17.14 -14.73 -16.52
CA PHE A 67 -18.46 -14.09 -16.58
C PHE A 67 -19.08 -13.87 -15.20
N ASN A 68 -18.40 -14.26 -14.14
CA ASN A 68 -18.85 -14.07 -12.78
C ASN A 68 -18.39 -12.70 -12.24
N GLU A 69 -19.25 -12.09 -11.42
CA GLU A 69 -19.01 -10.78 -10.78
C GLU A 69 -17.78 -10.80 -9.82
N ASP A 70 -17.26 -12.00 -9.57
CA ASP A 70 -16.09 -12.36 -8.78
C ASP A 70 -14.75 -11.73 -9.19
N ARG A 71 -14.66 -11.03 -10.33
CA ARG A 71 -13.47 -10.18 -10.60
C ARG A 71 -13.25 -9.13 -9.50
N ALA A 72 -14.29 -8.76 -8.76
CA ALA A 72 -14.15 -7.92 -7.57
C ALA A 72 -13.23 -8.54 -6.50
N LEU A 73 -13.14 -9.87 -6.39
CA LEU A 73 -12.27 -10.53 -5.40
C LEU A 73 -10.77 -10.36 -5.72
N MET A 74 -10.42 -10.04 -6.97
CA MET A 74 -9.06 -9.64 -7.32
C MET A 74 -8.61 -8.40 -6.53
N TYR A 75 -9.55 -7.50 -6.19
CA TYR A 75 -9.34 -6.26 -5.46
C TYR A 75 -9.69 -6.36 -3.97
N SER A 76 -9.93 -7.56 -3.46
CA SER A 76 -10.19 -7.82 -2.04
C SER A 76 -9.02 -8.62 -1.47
N PRO A 77 -8.01 -7.95 -0.86
CA PRO A 77 -6.86 -8.62 -0.27
C PRO A 77 -7.24 -9.72 0.72
N GLY A 78 -8.35 -9.54 1.44
CA GLY A 78 -8.90 -10.50 2.40
C GLY A 78 -9.27 -11.86 1.81
N ASP A 79 -9.51 -11.93 0.51
CA ASP A 79 -9.86 -13.17 -0.20
C ASP A 79 -8.65 -13.85 -0.84
N TRP A 80 -7.45 -13.27 -0.74
CA TRP A 80 -6.25 -13.85 -1.34
C TRP A 80 -5.71 -14.99 -0.50
N LYS A 81 -5.09 -15.96 -1.18
CA LYS A 81 -4.47 -17.12 -0.53
C LYS A 81 -3.37 -16.74 0.46
N PHE A 82 -2.63 -15.66 0.17
CA PHE A 82 -1.55 -15.16 1.04
C PHE A 82 -1.94 -13.81 1.67
N TYR A 83 -3.22 -13.68 2.05
CA TYR A 83 -3.71 -12.59 2.87
C TYR A 83 -3.00 -12.56 4.23
N SER A 84 -2.66 -11.36 4.69
CA SER A 84 -1.99 -11.11 5.97
C SER A 84 -0.73 -11.96 6.19
N LEU A 85 -0.01 -12.31 5.11
CA LEU A 85 1.19 -13.14 5.21
C LEU A 85 2.23 -12.50 6.16
N LEU A 86 2.36 -11.18 6.07
CA LEU A 86 3.26 -10.39 6.90
C LEU A 86 2.45 -9.39 7.72
N GLU A 87 1.87 -9.86 8.83
CA GLU A 87 1.04 -9.05 9.72
C GLU A 87 1.86 -8.39 10.83
N TYR A 88 1.62 -7.12 11.13
CA TYR A 88 2.40 -6.36 12.11
C TYR A 88 2.39 -7.00 13.50
N SER A 89 1.27 -7.61 13.89
CA SER A 89 1.06 -8.20 15.21
C SER A 89 1.94 -9.44 15.45
N THR A 90 2.34 -10.13 14.37
CA THR A 90 3.06 -11.41 14.42
C THR A 90 4.38 -11.43 13.66
N CYS A 91 4.68 -10.42 12.85
CA CYS A 91 5.90 -10.38 12.06
C CYS A 91 7.16 -10.25 12.93
N LYS A 92 8.33 -10.57 12.37
CA LYS A 92 9.61 -10.46 13.08
C LYS A 92 10.21 -9.06 13.04
N SER A 93 9.87 -8.27 12.02
CA SER A 93 10.40 -6.91 11.84
C SER A 93 9.90 -5.95 12.91
N GLU A 94 10.82 -5.50 13.76
CA GLU A 94 10.55 -4.44 14.74
C GLU A 94 10.27 -3.10 14.04
N LYS A 95 11.01 -2.80 12.97
CA LYS A 95 10.81 -1.58 12.18
C LYS A 95 9.40 -1.50 11.57
N PHE A 96 8.87 -2.61 11.08
CA PHE A 96 7.49 -2.65 10.57
C PHE A 96 6.45 -2.43 11.66
N ARG A 97 6.66 -2.98 12.86
CA ARG A 97 5.81 -2.70 14.01
C ARG A 97 5.85 -1.23 14.42
N GLU A 98 7.05 -0.65 14.51
CA GLU A 98 7.23 0.75 14.87
C GLU A 98 6.64 1.70 13.83
N ALA A 99 6.86 1.44 12.54
CA ALA A 99 6.28 2.23 11.46
C ALA A 99 4.75 2.14 11.44
N SER A 100 4.18 0.95 11.66
CA SER A 100 2.73 0.77 11.76
C SER A 100 2.15 1.53 12.95
N GLN A 101 2.76 1.38 14.14
CA GLN A 101 2.34 2.11 15.33
C GLN A 101 2.43 3.62 15.15
N PHE A 102 3.48 4.12 14.49
CA PHE A 102 3.61 5.53 14.16
C PHE A 102 2.45 6.05 13.30
N ILE A 103 2.02 5.27 12.29
CA ILE A 103 0.88 5.62 11.45
C ILE A 103 -0.42 5.62 12.26
N PHE A 104 -0.60 4.65 13.16
CA PHE A 104 -1.79 4.54 14.02
C PHE A 104 -1.87 5.73 15.00
N ASP A 105 -0.76 6.05 15.67
CA ASP A 105 -0.67 7.17 16.59
C ASP A 105 -0.92 8.50 15.86
N LEU A 106 -0.42 8.63 14.63
CA LEU A 106 -0.65 9.81 13.81
C LEU A 106 -2.12 9.95 13.39
N PHE A 107 -2.80 8.84 13.05
CA PHE A 107 -4.24 8.86 12.82
C PHE A 107 -4.98 9.42 14.04
N MET A 108 -4.68 8.89 15.24
CA MET A 108 -5.31 9.34 16.48
C MET A 108 -5.02 10.81 16.78
N GLU A 109 -3.77 11.27 16.61
CA GLU A 109 -3.38 12.67 16.80
C GLU A 109 -4.17 13.61 15.87
N ILE A 110 -4.32 13.25 14.59
CA ILE A 110 -5.07 14.07 13.64
C ILE A 110 -6.56 14.00 13.98
N TYR A 111 -7.09 12.83 14.30
CA TYR A 111 -8.51 12.65 14.62
C TYR A 111 -8.92 13.47 15.85
N GLU A 112 -8.15 13.40 16.95
CA GLU A 112 -8.39 14.16 18.18
C GLU A 112 -8.31 15.68 17.98
N SER A 113 -7.56 16.14 16.98
CA SER A 113 -7.38 17.57 16.69
C SER A 113 -8.32 18.12 15.60
N SER A 114 -8.99 17.27 14.83
CA SER A 114 -9.76 17.69 13.64
C SER A 114 -11.20 18.13 13.91
N GLY A 115 -11.66 17.99 15.16
CA GLY A 115 -13.06 18.22 15.52
C GLY A 115 -14.00 17.17 14.91
N GLU A 116 -15.23 17.09 15.42
CA GLU A 116 -16.20 16.09 14.96
C GLU A 116 -16.98 16.62 13.75
N TYR A 117 -16.82 15.98 12.59
CA TYR A 117 -17.71 16.13 11.43
C TYR A 117 -17.81 14.81 10.64
N ASP A 118 -18.91 14.65 9.90
CA ASP A 118 -19.16 13.47 9.08
C ASP A 118 -18.06 13.32 8.02
N GLY A 119 -17.35 12.18 8.04
CA GLY A 119 -16.29 11.88 7.07
C GLY A 119 -14.87 12.22 7.51
N VAL A 120 -14.67 12.86 8.67
CA VAL A 120 -13.32 13.24 9.15
C VAL A 120 -12.35 12.05 9.21
N GLN A 121 -12.80 10.90 9.70
CA GLN A 121 -11.99 9.67 9.77
C GLN A 121 -11.58 9.19 8.37
N GLN A 122 -12.50 9.27 7.40
CA GLN A 122 -12.24 8.83 6.04
C GLN A 122 -11.23 9.76 5.36
N ASP A 123 -11.36 11.08 5.52
CA ASP A 123 -10.42 12.05 4.98
C ASP A 123 -9.00 11.84 5.56
N ILE A 124 -8.89 11.56 6.87
CA ILE A 124 -7.60 11.24 7.50
C ILE A 124 -7.02 9.95 6.93
N ASN A 125 -7.83 8.89 6.83
CA ASN A 125 -7.41 7.63 6.24
C ASN A 125 -6.92 7.81 4.80
N HIS A 126 -7.61 8.60 3.97
CA HIS A 126 -7.20 8.88 2.59
C HIS A 126 -5.84 9.58 2.52
N LEU A 127 -5.58 10.53 3.41
CA LEU A 127 -4.27 11.19 3.51
C LEU A 127 -3.16 10.20 3.89
N LEU A 128 -3.43 9.30 4.83
CA LEU A 128 -2.47 8.28 5.26
C LEU A 128 -2.26 7.21 4.18
N TYR A 129 -3.32 6.75 3.50
CA TYR A 129 -3.25 5.80 2.40
C TYR A 129 -2.43 6.33 1.22
N LEU A 130 -2.50 7.62 0.90
CA LEU A 130 -1.61 8.23 -0.10
C LEU A 130 -0.14 8.10 0.30
N ALA A 131 0.19 8.34 1.57
CA ALA A 131 1.56 8.23 2.06
C ALA A 131 2.04 6.77 2.13
N ILE A 132 1.17 5.84 2.51
CA ILE A 132 1.44 4.39 2.49
C ILE A 132 1.69 3.91 1.06
N ALA A 133 0.84 4.31 0.11
CA ALA A 133 0.99 3.99 -1.30
C ALA A 133 2.31 4.54 -1.88
N GLU A 134 2.64 5.80 -1.56
CA GLU A 134 3.91 6.41 -1.97
C GLU A 134 5.12 5.64 -1.41
N ALA A 135 5.06 5.16 -0.16
CA ALA A 135 6.10 4.34 0.46
C ALA A 135 6.23 2.96 -0.24
N GLY A 136 5.11 2.28 -0.47
CA GLY A 136 5.09 0.96 -1.13
C GLY A 136 5.58 1.00 -2.58
N LEU A 137 5.46 2.16 -3.24
CA LEU A 137 5.94 2.40 -4.60
C LEU A 137 7.38 2.91 -4.67
N GLN A 138 8.13 2.98 -3.56
CA GLN A 138 9.54 3.36 -3.61
C GLN A 138 10.36 2.30 -4.35
N PRO A 139 11.33 2.68 -5.21
CA PRO A 139 12.12 1.72 -5.98
C PRO A 139 12.86 0.68 -5.13
N SER A 140 13.31 1.08 -3.93
CA SER A 140 13.99 0.20 -2.97
C SER A 140 13.11 -0.96 -2.50
N VAL A 141 11.80 -0.73 -2.33
CA VAL A 141 10.81 -1.75 -1.92
C VAL A 141 10.69 -2.82 -3.01
N ALA A 142 10.50 -2.40 -4.26
CA ALA A 142 10.46 -3.30 -5.41
C ALA A 142 11.80 -4.04 -5.63
N GLN A 143 12.93 -3.34 -5.49
CA GLN A 143 14.26 -3.94 -5.57
C GLN A 143 14.45 -5.03 -4.53
N LYS A 144 14.08 -4.78 -3.28
CA LYS A 144 14.18 -5.76 -2.19
C LYS A 144 13.33 -7.02 -2.46
N LEU A 145 12.09 -6.85 -2.92
CA LEU A 145 11.24 -7.99 -3.32
C LEU A 145 11.86 -8.80 -4.46
N ASN A 146 12.53 -8.13 -5.41
CA ASN A 146 13.22 -8.78 -6.53
C ASN A 146 14.49 -9.53 -6.12
N GLU A 147 15.22 -9.07 -5.10
CA GLU A 147 16.33 -9.82 -4.51
C GLU A 147 15.87 -11.19 -3.95
N HIS A 148 14.58 -11.32 -3.62
CA HIS A 148 13.96 -12.55 -3.14
C HIS A 148 13.20 -13.32 -4.25
N GLY A 149 13.34 -12.92 -5.52
CA GLY A 149 12.87 -13.69 -6.68
C GLY A 149 11.40 -13.50 -7.04
N LEU A 150 10.72 -12.47 -6.52
CA LEU A 150 9.28 -12.24 -6.75
C LEU A 150 8.94 -11.65 -8.12
N GLY A 151 9.90 -10.99 -8.78
CA GLY A 151 9.72 -10.46 -10.14
C GLY A 151 8.74 -9.29 -10.24
N VAL A 152 8.70 -8.43 -9.22
CA VAL A 152 7.81 -7.26 -9.16
C VAL A 152 8.39 -6.09 -9.97
N PRO A 153 7.55 -5.28 -10.65
CA PRO A 153 8.04 -4.15 -11.43
C PRO A 153 8.40 -2.95 -10.54
N VAL A 154 9.38 -2.15 -10.97
CA VAL A 154 9.66 -0.84 -10.35
C VAL A 154 8.73 0.19 -10.99
N VAL A 155 7.74 0.67 -10.24
CA VAL A 155 6.74 1.64 -10.73
C VAL A 155 7.17 3.07 -10.39
N THR A 156 7.58 3.82 -11.41
CA THR A 156 7.96 5.24 -11.24
C THR A 156 6.81 6.17 -11.58
N ASP A 157 6.46 6.25 -12.86
CA ASP A 157 5.64 7.29 -13.49
C ASP A 157 4.86 6.73 -14.68
N HIS A 158 4.55 5.43 -14.65
CA HIS A 158 3.72 4.77 -15.64
C HIS A 158 3.06 3.55 -15.01
N PHE A 159 1.89 3.19 -15.54
CA PHE A 159 1.21 1.96 -15.14
C PHE A 159 1.93 0.75 -15.73
N GLU A 160 2.06 -0.29 -14.91
CA GLU A 160 2.63 -1.57 -15.30
C GLU A 160 1.51 -2.60 -15.44
N TYR A 161 1.33 -3.12 -16.66
CA TYR A 161 0.24 -4.06 -16.93
C TYR A 161 0.59 -5.46 -16.45
N GLY A 162 -0.31 -6.06 -15.68
CA GLY A 162 -0.19 -7.44 -15.20
C GLY A 162 0.39 -7.59 -13.80
N PHE A 163 0.75 -6.49 -13.14
CA PHE A 163 1.08 -6.45 -11.72
C PHE A 163 0.37 -5.28 -11.05
N GLU A 164 -0.19 -5.49 -9.86
CA GLU A 164 -0.91 -4.44 -9.13
C GLU A 164 -0.31 -4.24 -7.72
N TYR A 165 0.15 -3.02 -7.46
CA TYR A 165 0.37 -2.53 -6.09
C TYR A 165 -0.95 -1.97 -5.59
N MET A 166 -1.37 -2.37 -4.38
CA MET A 166 -2.67 -2.01 -3.84
C MET A 166 -2.55 -1.36 -2.46
N VAL A 167 -3.20 -0.22 -2.33
CA VAL A 167 -3.64 0.36 -1.07
C VAL A 167 -5.06 0.80 -1.33
N THR A 168 -6.04 0.20 -0.67
CA THR A 168 -7.46 0.36 -0.98
C THR A 168 -8.25 0.69 0.27
N ASP A 169 -9.18 1.63 0.15
CA ASP A 169 -10.22 1.85 1.16
C ASP A 169 -11.44 0.99 0.81
N MET A 170 -11.52 -0.22 1.37
CA MET A 170 -12.61 -1.16 1.10
C MET A 170 -13.94 -0.72 1.72
N ASP A 171 -13.88 0.15 2.73
CA ASP A 171 -15.05 0.70 3.42
C ASP A 171 -15.58 1.96 2.73
N SER A 172 -14.83 2.51 1.77
CA SER A 172 -15.28 3.61 0.93
C SER A 172 -16.39 3.16 -0.04
N PRO A 173 -17.44 3.97 -0.24
CA PRO A 173 -18.39 3.75 -1.33
C PRO A 173 -17.75 3.87 -2.72
N VAL A 174 -16.52 4.38 -2.79
CA VAL A 174 -15.71 4.46 -4.01
C VAL A 174 -14.51 3.53 -3.86
N TYR A 175 -14.55 2.40 -4.56
CA TYR A 175 -13.40 1.50 -4.68
C TYR A 175 -12.28 2.22 -5.42
N PHE A 176 -11.19 2.47 -4.71
CA PHE A 176 -10.09 3.26 -5.21
C PHE A 176 -8.76 2.69 -4.75
N ASN A 177 -7.83 2.55 -5.70
CA ASN A 177 -6.45 2.16 -5.41
C ASN A 177 -5.57 3.41 -5.32
N PHE A 178 -5.09 3.72 -4.12
CA PHE A 178 -4.26 4.89 -3.86
C PHE A 178 -2.92 4.83 -4.62
N CYS A 179 -2.40 3.65 -4.93
CA CYS A 179 -1.21 3.49 -5.78
C CYS A 179 -1.42 4.08 -7.18
N ASP A 180 -2.60 3.88 -7.78
CA ASP A 180 -2.90 4.43 -9.11
C ASP A 180 -2.94 5.96 -9.10
N THR A 181 -3.34 6.55 -7.97
CA THR A 181 -3.35 8.01 -7.76
C THR A 181 -1.95 8.57 -7.76
N ILE A 182 -1.05 7.92 -7.02
CA ILE A 182 0.35 8.30 -6.94
C ILE A 182 0.98 8.26 -8.32
N VAL A 183 0.76 7.18 -9.08
CA VAL A 183 1.26 7.06 -10.46
C VAL A 183 0.68 8.16 -11.35
N ALA A 184 -0.63 8.39 -11.31
CA ALA A 184 -1.28 9.44 -12.11
C ALA A 184 -0.75 10.86 -11.77
N ASN A 185 -0.51 11.14 -10.49
CA ASN A 185 0.06 12.41 -10.04
C ASN A 185 1.49 12.60 -10.54
N ARG A 186 2.34 11.56 -10.42
CA ARG A 186 3.73 11.59 -10.93
C ARG A 186 3.77 11.76 -12.44
N MET A 187 2.91 11.05 -13.17
CA MET A 187 2.72 11.22 -14.62
C MET A 187 2.35 12.66 -14.99
N THR A 188 1.36 13.22 -14.30
CA THR A 188 0.89 14.58 -14.54
C THR A 188 1.99 15.60 -14.28
N ALA A 189 2.73 15.46 -13.17
CA ALA A 189 3.86 16.33 -12.84
C ALA A 189 4.97 16.24 -13.91
N ALA A 190 5.34 15.04 -14.33
CA ALA A 190 6.35 14.83 -15.37
C ALA A 190 5.94 15.45 -16.73
N VAL A 191 4.65 15.39 -17.08
CA VAL A 191 4.11 16.04 -18.28
C VAL A 191 4.10 17.56 -18.11
N ALA A 192 3.67 18.09 -16.97
CA ALA A 192 3.65 19.52 -16.70
C ALA A 192 5.06 20.12 -16.81
N GLU A 193 6.08 19.45 -16.25
CA GLU A 193 7.48 19.85 -16.37
C GLU A 193 7.96 19.87 -17.83
N LYS A 194 7.66 18.81 -18.60
CA LYS A 194 7.98 18.73 -20.04
C LYS A 194 7.31 19.84 -20.84
N LEU A 195 6.09 20.21 -20.48
CA LEU A 195 5.30 21.24 -21.15
C LEU A 195 5.58 22.66 -20.61
N LYS A 196 6.38 22.81 -19.56
CA LYS A 196 6.64 24.07 -18.84
C LYS A 196 5.37 24.77 -18.35
N LEU A 197 4.41 23.98 -17.89
CA LEU A 197 3.18 24.46 -17.24
C LEU A 197 3.42 24.79 -15.77
#